data_AF-A0A6B3GHG1-F1
#
_entry.id   AF-A0A6B3GHG1-F1
#
_cell.length_a   1.000
_cell.length_b   1.000
_cell.length_c   1.000
_cell.angle_alpha   90.00
_cell.angle_beta   90.00
_cell.angle_gamma   90.00
#
_symmetry.space_group_name_H-M   'P 1'
#
loop_
_entity.id
_entity.type
_entity.pdbx_description
1 polymer ?
#
loop_
_entity_poly.entity_id
_entity_poly.type
_entity_poly.pdbx_seq_one_letter_code
_entity_poly.pdbx_strand_id
1 'polypeptide(L)'
;GNGGLRIQITEVDTAKANEIKETLSDELGIPADDINADLVGPSWGEQIANKAWTGLGVFMILVVIYLAIAFEWRMAVAALVALIHDITITVGVYALVGFEVTPGTVIGLLTILGYSLYDTVVVFDSLKEGQKDITKQTR
;
A
#
# COMPACT_ATOMS: atom_id res chain seq x y z
N GLY A 1 23.68 5.42 7.00
CA GLY A 1 22.58 5.05 7.90
C GLY A 1 22.76 5.85 9.18
N ASN A 2 21.76 6.63 9.58
CA ASN A 2 21.90 7.65 10.61
C ASN A 2 21.60 7.10 12.02
N GLY A 3 22.33 6.07 12.46
CA GLY A 3 22.50 5.63 13.87
C GLY A 3 21.29 5.43 14.80
N GLY A 4 20.05 5.61 14.35
CA GLY A 4 18.87 5.61 15.21
C GLY A 4 18.39 4.21 15.57
N LEU A 5 18.10 3.98 16.85
CA LEU A 5 17.47 2.79 17.37
C LEU A 5 15.96 3.04 17.50
N ARG A 6 15.13 2.24 16.83
CA ARG A 6 13.66 2.27 16.98
C ARG A 6 13.22 1.08 17.80
N ILE A 7 12.47 1.34 18.87
CA ILE A 7 11.90 0.33 19.76
C ILE A 7 10.38 0.45 19.66
N GLN A 8 9.70 -0.68 19.43
CA GLN A 8 8.24 -0.73 19.30
C GLN A 8 7.68 -1.66 20.37
N ILE A 9 6.68 -1.19 21.10
CA ILE A 9 6.05 -1.90 22.20
C ILE A 9 4.55 -1.90 21.95
N THR A 10 3.94 -3.07 22.02
CA THR A 10 2.49 -3.26 21.92
C THR A 10 1.92 -3.06 23.34
N GLU A 11 0.95 -2.16 23.53
CA GLU A 11 0.22 -1.92 24.80
C GLU A 11 0.94 -1.05 25.85
N VAL A 12 1.25 0.20 25.50
CA VAL A 12 1.73 1.20 26.45
C VAL A 12 0.70 2.32 26.54
N ASP A 13 0.17 2.60 27.74
CA ASP A 13 -0.65 3.78 27.97
C ASP A 13 0.21 5.06 28.05
N THR A 14 -0.41 6.24 27.91
CA THR A 14 0.32 7.51 27.86
C THR A 14 1.13 7.79 29.14
N ALA A 15 0.68 7.32 30.30
CA ALA A 15 1.39 7.53 31.56
C ALA A 15 2.65 6.65 31.63
N LYS A 16 2.52 5.38 31.23
CA LYS A 16 3.60 4.41 31.12
C LYS A 16 4.62 4.83 30.06
N ALA A 17 4.18 5.42 28.95
CA ALA A 17 5.07 5.93 27.90
C ALA A 17 5.95 7.09 28.40
N ASN A 18 5.39 8.00 29.19
CA ASN A 18 6.16 9.08 29.80
C ASN A 18 7.16 8.56 30.84
N GLU A 19 6.75 7.61 31.68
CA GLU A 19 7.64 6.93 32.65
C GLU A 19 8.82 6.24 31.95
N ILE A 20 8.55 5.53 30.84
CA ILE A 20 9.58 4.87 30.02
C ILE A 20 10.53 5.90 29.41
N LYS A 21 10.01 7.02 28.89
CA LYS A 21 10.81 8.10 28.30
C LYS A 21 11.75 8.74 29.32
N GLU A 22 11.25 9.01 30.53
CA GLU A 22 12.02 9.60 31.62
C GLU A 22 13.11 8.64 32.12
N THR A 23 12.78 7.35 32.27
CA THR A 23 13.74 6.30 32.63
C THR A 23 14.84 6.14 31.57
N LEU A 24 14.48 6.13 30.28
CA LEU A 24 15.44 6.05 29.18
C LEU A 24 16.36 7.28 29.12
N SER A 25 15.83 8.47 29.38
CA SER A 25 16.60 9.72 29.45
C SER A 25 17.67 9.62 30.55
N ASP A 26 17.29 9.18 31.74
CA ASP A 26 18.18 9.07 32.89
C ASP A 26 19.25 7.97 32.70
N GLU A 27 18.87 6.82 32.15
CA GLU A 27 19.77 5.67 32.03
C GLU A 27 20.74 5.77 30.85
N LEU A 28 20.32 6.43 29.76
CA LEU A 28 21.17 6.66 28.58
C LEU A 28 21.91 8.01 28.64
N GLY A 29 21.54 8.91 29.55
CA GLY A 29 22.11 10.25 29.65
C GLY A 29 21.81 11.14 28.44
N ILE A 30 20.70 10.86 27.73
CA ILE A 30 20.28 11.57 26.52
C ILE A 30 19.14 12.51 26.92
N PRO A 31 19.14 13.79 26.49
CA PRO A 31 18.05 14.71 26.77
C PRO A 31 16.70 14.13 26.34
N ALA A 32 15.68 14.26 27.19
CA ALA A 32 14.33 13.78 26.89
C ALA A 32 13.76 14.37 25.58
N ASP A 33 14.19 15.57 25.18
CA ASP A 33 13.78 16.19 23.92
C ASP A 33 14.29 15.44 22.67
N ASP A 34 15.38 14.68 22.80
CA ASP A 34 15.92 13.85 21.71
C ASP A 34 15.22 12.48 21.60
N ILE A 35 14.38 12.11 22.59
CA ILE A 35 13.59 10.88 22.59
C ILE A 35 12.18 11.16 22.04
N ASN A 36 11.96 10.79 20.77
CA ASN A 36 10.64 10.84 20.15
C ASN A 36 9.81 9.62 20.58
N ALA A 37 8.67 9.88 21.23
CA ALA A 37 7.71 8.87 21.64
C ALA A 37 6.39 9.12 20.91
N ASP A 38 6.16 8.35 19.86
CA ASP A 38 4.88 8.35 19.12
C ASP A 38 4.02 7.20 19.62
N LEU A 39 2.84 7.53 20.14
CA LEU A 39 1.90 6.55 20.67
C LEU A 39 0.76 6.36 19.68
N VAL A 40 0.76 5.22 19.00
CA VAL A 40 -0.28 4.87 18.04
C VAL A 40 -1.43 4.18 18.77
N GLY A 41 -2.49 4.95 19.00
CA GLY A 41 -3.69 4.45 19.68
C GLY A 41 -4.52 3.49 18.81
N PRO A 42 -5.31 2.59 19.42
CA PRO A 42 -6.17 1.65 18.71
C PRO A 42 -7.12 2.34 17.71
N SER A 43 -7.68 3.49 18.10
CA SER A 43 -8.57 4.30 17.26
C SER A 43 -7.88 4.92 16.05
N TRP A 44 -6.57 5.19 16.13
CA TRP A 44 -5.82 5.69 15.00
C TRP A 44 -5.60 4.58 13.98
N GLY A 45 -5.19 3.38 14.44
CA GLY A 45 -5.04 2.20 13.58
C GLY A 45 -6.33 1.85 12.85
N GLU A 46 -7.47 1.88 13.55
CA GLU A 46 -8.80 1.66 12.96
C GLU A 46 -9.13 2.71 11.88
N GLN A 47 -8.87 3.99 12.16
CA GLN A 47 -9.08 5.06 11.18
C GLN A 47 -8.20 4.90 9.92
N ILE A 48 -6.93 4.53 10.09
CA ILE A 48 -6.01 4.32 8.98
C ILE A 48 -6.43 3.09 8.16
N ALA A 49 -6.79 1.99 8.81
CA ALA A 49 -7.28 0.80 8.13
C ALA A 49 -8.55 1.10 7.32
N ASN A 50 -9.51 1.83 7.89
CA ASN A 50 -10.74 2.24 7.19
C ASN A 50 -10.45 3.14 5.99
N LYS A 51 -9.51 4.09 6.12
CA LYS A 51 -9.07 4.93 5.00
C LYS A 51 -8.37 4.12 3.91
N ALA A 52 -7.56 3.12 4.28
CA ALA A 52 -6.91 2.22 3.33
C ALA A 52 -7.94 1.43 2.51
N TRP A 53 -8.92 0.83 3.19
CA TRP A 53 -10.02 0.12 2.53
C TRP A 53 -10.84 1.02 1.62
N THR A 54 -11.16 2.23 2.07
CA THR A 54 -11.90 3.21 1.26
C THR A 54 -11.10 3.61 0.02
N GLY A 55 -9.82 3.93 0.18
CA GLY A 55 -8.93 4.31 -0.92
C GLY A 55 -8.79 3.19 -1.95
N LEU A 56 -8.62 1.95 -1.49
CA LEU A 56 -8.58 0.77 -2.34
C LEU A 56 -9.90 0.58 -3.10
N GLY A 57 -11.05 0.70 -2.42
CA GLY A 57 -12.37 0.58 -3.06
C GLY A 57 -12.58 1.62 -4.16
N VAL A 58 -12.24 2.88 -3.88
CA VAL A 58 -12.30 3.97 -4.87
C VAL A 58 -11.38 3.68 -6.05
N PHE A 59 -10.14 3.26 -5.80
CA PHE A 59 -9.19 2.88 -6.86
C PHE A 59 -9.76 1.75 -7.73
N MET A 60 -10.25 0.67 -7.13
CA MET A 60 -10.82 -0.47 -7.88
C MET A 60 -12.00 -0.06 -8.75
N ILE A 61 -12.89 0.81 -8.26
CA ILE A 61 -14.02 1.34 -9.05
C ILE A 61 -13.50 2.15 -10.24
N LEU A 62 -12.53 3.04 -10.04
CA LEU A 62 -11.95 3.84 -11.11
C LEU A 62 -11.28 2.96 -12.17
N VAL A 63 -10.57 1.91 -11.75
CA VAL A 63 -9.97 0.94 -12.66
C VAL A 63 -11.02 0.19 -13.48
N VAL A 64 -12.08 -0.31 -12.84
CA VAL A 64 -13.17 -1.00 -13.55
C VAL A 64 -13.79 -0.09 -14.60
N ILE A 65 -14.11 1.16 -14.23
CA ILE A 65 -14.68 2.15 -15.16
C ILE A 65 -13.72 2.43 -16.32
N TYR A 66 -12.45 2.65 -16.02
CA TYR A 66 -11.43 2.91 -17.03
C TYR A 66 -11.30 1.74 -18.02
N LEU A 67 -11.18 0.51 -17.50
CA LEU A 67 -11.04 -0.69 -18.33
C LEU A 67 -12.30 -0.96 -19.17
N ALA A 68 -13.49 -0.70 -18.63
CA ALA A 68 -14.75 -0.86 -19.35
C ALA A 68 -14.87 0.07 -20.56
N ILE A 69 -14.25 1.26 -20.51
CA ILE A 69 -14.24 2.23 -21.62
C ILE A 69 -13.11 1.93 -22.61
N ALA A 70 -11.93 1.52 -22.11
CA ALA A 70 -10.74 1.33 -22.93
C ALA A 70 -10.69 -0.04 -23.66
N PHE A 71 -11.23 -1.09 -23.05
CA PHE A 71 -11.02 -2.48 -23.45
C PHE A 71 -12.30 -3.32 -23.52
N GLU A 72 -12.23 -4.47 -24.20
CA GLU A 72 -13.30 -5.46 -24.23
C GLU A 72 -13.46 -6.17 -22.87
N TRP A 73 -14.67 -6.66 -22.58
CA TRP A 73 -15.03 -7.25 -21.28
C TRP A 73 -14.09 -8.39 -20.85
N ARG A 74 -13.61 -9.21 -21.79
CA ARG A 74 -12.69 -10.32 -21.50
C ARG A 74 -11.33 -9.83 -21.02
N MET A 75 -10.82 -8.75 -21.62
CA MET A 75 -9.57 -8.12 -21.20
C MET A 75 -9.75 -7.44 -19.85
N ALA A 76 -10.84 -6.71 -19.65
CA ALA A 76 -11.14 -6.07 -18.35
C ALA A 76 -11.16 -7.08 -17.19
N VAL A 77 -11.76 -8.26 -17.37
CA VAL A 77 -11.76 -9.34 -16.35
C VAL A 77 -10.34 -9.85 -16.09
N ALA A 78 -9.53 -10.07 -17.13
CA ALA A 78 -8.15 -10.52 -16.97
C ALA A 78 -7.30 -9.50 -16.19
N ALA A 79 -7.44 -8.20 -16.49
CA ALA A 79 -6.77 -7.14 -15.75
C ALA A 79 -7.18 -7.08 -14.27
N LEU A 80 -8.46 -7.28 -13.96
CA LEU A 80 -8.94 -7.33 -12.58
C LEU A 80 -8.32 -8.50 -11.80
N VAL A 81 -8.21 -9.68 -12.42
CA VAL A 81 -7.55 -10.84 -11.81
C VAL A 81 -6.06 -10.56 -11.55
N ALA A 82 -5.36 -9.94 -12.50
CA ALA A 82 -3.97 -9.54 -12.33
C ALA A 82 -3.79 -8.57 -11.14
N LEU A 83 -4.64 -7.55 -11.03
CA LEU A 83 -4.60 -6.61 -9.92
C LEU A 83 -4.91 -7.25 -8.57
N ILE A 84 -5.86 -8.19 -8.51
CA ILE A 84 -6.16 -8.96 -7.30
C ILE A 84 -4.95 -9.80 -6.87
N HIS A 85 -4.26 -10.41 -7.83
CA HIS A 85 -3.03 -11.14 -7.56
C HIS A 85 -1.94 -10.20 -6.99
N ASP A 86 -1.72 -9.06 -7.61
CA ASP A 86 -0.67 -8.11 -7.21
C ASP A 86 -0.93 -7.52 -5.83
N ILE A 87 -2.17 -7.16 -5.51
CA ILE A 87 -2.50 -6.71 -4.15
C ILE A 87 -2.35 -7.83 -3.12
N THR A 88 -2.72 -9.07 -3.47
CA THR A 88 -2.61 -10.20 -2.53
C THR A 88 -1.15 -10.47 -2.18
N ILE A 89 -0.26 -10.46 -3.17
CA ILE A 89 1.17 -10.66 -2.94
C ILE A 89 1.78 -9.48 -2.20
N THR A 90 1.52 -8.25 -2.63
CA THR A 90 2.13 -7.06 -2.02
C THR A 90 1.70 -6.86 -0.56
N VAL A 91 0.41 -7.02 -0.25
CA VAL A 91 -0.09 -7.01 1.14
C VAL A 91 0.45 -8.21 1.91
N GLY A 92 0.47 -9.41 1.30
CA GLY A 92 0.96 -10.62 1.94
C GLY A 92 2.42 -10.50 2.38
N VAL A 93 3.29 -9.98 1.52
CA VAL A 93 4.69 -9.71 1.85
C VAL A 93 4.79 -8.68 2.97
N TYR A 94 4.03 -7.59 2.91
CA TYR A 94 4.04 -6.55 3.94
C TYR A 94 3.60 -7.09 5.32
N ALA A 95 2.58 -7.96 5.33
CA ALA A 95 2.10 -8.63 6.53
C ALA A 95 3.13 -9.62 7.11
N LEU A 96 3.86 -10.35 6.26
CA LEU A 96 4.91 -11.27 6.69
C LEU A 96 6.11 -10.56 7.31
N VAL A 97 6.47 -9.39 6.80
CA VAL A 97 7.59 -8.59 7.33
C VAL A 97 7.22 -7.91 8.66
N GLY A 98 5.93 -7.74 8.95
CA GLY A 98 5.46 -7.19 10.23
C GLY A 98 5.68 -5.69 10.38
N PHE A 99 5.84 -4.97 9.26
CA PHE A 99 5.93 -3.51 9.30
C PHE A 99 4.61 -2.87 9.73
N GLU A 100 4.71 -1.76 10.45
CA GLU A 100 3.56 -0.96 10.80
C GLU A 100 2.86 -0.42 9.53
N VAL A 101 1.53 -0.50 9.52
CA VAL A 101 0.70 0.05 8.44
C VAL A 101 0.47 1.52 8.74
N THR A 102 1.11 2.38 7.95
CA THR A 102 0.99 3.83 8.05
C THR A 102 0.22 4.37 6.83
N PRO A 103 -0.24 5.64 6.84
CA PRO A 103 -0.73 6.29 5.63
C PRO A 103 0.26 6.19 4.45
N GLY A 104 1.56 6.27 4.73
CA GLY A 104 2.62 6.11 3.71
C GLY A 104 2.61 4.71 3.08
N THR A 105 2.34 3.67 3.87
CA THR A 105 2.16 2.29 3.38
C THR A 105 1.03 2.21 2.36
N VAL A 106 -0.10 2.84 2.64
CA VAL A 106 -1.26 2.85 1.73
C VAL A 106 -0.93 3.56 0.42
N ILE A 107 -0.24 4.70 0.49
CA ILE A 107 0.22 5.44 -0.71
C ILE A 107 1.15 4.57 -1.55
N GLY A 108 2.11 3.89 -0.90
CA GLY A 108 3.03 2.98 -1.58
C GLY A 108 2.29 1.83 -2.26
N LEU A 109 1.33 1.21 -1.58
CA LEU A 109 0.50 0.14 -2.13
C LEU A 109 -0.28 0.60 -3.37
N LEU A 110 -0.97 1.74 -3.29
CA LEU A 110 -1.72 2.29 -4.42
C LEU A 110 -0.81 2.64 -5.60
N THR A 111 0.43 3.07 -5.33
CA THR A 111 1.42 3.39 -6.36
C THR A 111 1.88 2.13 -7.09
N ILE A 112 2.15 1.03 -6.39
CA ILE A 112 2.48 -0.26 -7.00
C ILE A 112 1.34 -0.72 -7.90
N LEU A 113 0.09 -0.64 -7.42
CA LEU A 113 -1.08 -1.00 -8.21
C LEU A 113 -1.27 -0.11 -9.45
N GLY A 114 -0.98 1.19 -9.34
CA GLY A 114 -1.01 2.10 -10.48
C GLY A 114 -0.01 1.73 -11.58
N TYR A 115 1.21 1.34 -11.20
CA TYR A 115 2.22 0.87 -12.16
C TYR A 115 1.89 -0.50 -12.75
N SER A 116 1.37 -1.43 -11.95
CA SER A 116 0.88 -2.73 -12.45
C SER A 116 -0.24 -2.56 -13.48
N LEU A 117 -1.19 -1.65 -13.21
CA LEU A 117 -2.23 -1.32 -14.16
C LEU A 117 -1.64 -0.72 -15.44
N TYR A 118 -0.69 0.22 -15.34
CA TYR A 118 -0.04 0.81 -16.51
C TYR A 118 0.58 -0.26 -17.41
N ASP A 119 1.32 -1.21 -16.82
CA ASP A 119 1.91 -2.32 -17.57
C ASP A 119 0.84 -3.18 -18.27
N THR A 120 -0.23 -3.53 -17.54
CA THR A 120 -1.37 -4.28 -18.08
C THR A 120 -2.02 -3.57 -19.28
N VAL A 121 -2.21 -2.25 -19.20
CA VAL A 121 -2.80 -1.44 -20.26
C VAL A 121 -1.94 -1.43 -21.51
N VAL A 122 -0.63 -1.21 -21.37
CA VAL A 122 0.31 -1.18 -22.51
C VAL A 122 0.35 -2.53 -23.22
N VAL A 123 0.35 -3.63 -22.45
CA VAL A 123 0.30 -4.99 -23.02
C VAL A 123 -1.02 -5.22 -23.74
N PHE A 124 -2.16 -4.86 -23.15
CA PHE A 124 -3.47 -5.07 -23.78
C PHE A 124 -3.67 -4.24 -25.04
N ASP A 125 -3.16 -3.02 -25.07
CA ASP A 125 -3.21 -2.18 -26.27
C ASP A 125 -2.41 -2.83 -27.40
N SER A 126 -1.19 -3.31 -27.10
CA SER A 126 -0.36 -4.06 -28.06
C SER A 126 -1.06 -5.32 -28.60
N LEU A 127 -1.77 -6.06 -27.74
CA LEU A 127 -2.55 -7.24 -28.16
C LEU A 127 -3.72 -6.90 -29.08
N LYS A 128 -4.37 -5.76 -28.85
CA LYS A 128 -5.48 -5.25 -29.67
C LYS A 128 -4.98 -4.80 -31.06
N GLU A 129 -3.81 -4.17 -31.12
CA GLU A 129 -3.17 -3.78 -32.38
C GLU A 129 -2.75 -4.99 -33.20
N GLY A 130 -2.11 -6.00 -32.58
CA GLY A 130 -1.70 -7.23 -33.27
C GLY A 130 -2.86 -8.00 -33.90
N GLN A 131 -4.03 -8.04 -33.26
CA GLN A 131 -5.23 -8.67 -33.83
C GLN A 131 -5.76 -7.93 -35.07
N LYS A 132 -5.63 -6.60 -35.12
CA LYS A 132 -6.03 -5.77 -36.27
C LYS A 132 -5.15 -6.01 -37.50
N ASP A 133 -3.86 -6.23 -37.32
CA ASP A 133 -2.93 -6.41 -38.45
C ASP A 133 -3.01 -7.82 -39.06
N ILE A 134 -3.24 -8.86 -38.25
CA ILE A 134 -3.48 -10.22 -38.76
C ILE A 134 -4.71 -10.26 -39.70
N THR A 135 -5.75 -9.48 -39.40
CA THR A 135 -6.94 -9.40 -40.26
C THR A 135 -6.70 -8.64 -41.57
N LYS A 136 -5.67 -7.79 -41.66
CA LYS A 136 -5.30 -7.09 -42.90
C LYS A 136 -4.39 -7.90 -43.82
N GLN A 137 -3.51 -8.75 -43.30
CA GLN A 137 -2.61 -9.56 -44.14
C GLN A 137 -3.32 -10.69 -44.92
N THR A 138 -4.57 -11.01 -44.59
CA THR A 138 -5.34 -12.08 -45.24
C THR A 138 -6.22 -11.57 -46.40
N ARG A 139 -6.08 -10.31 -46.83
CA ARG A 139 -6.83 -9.75 -47.97
C ARG A 139 -5.94 -9.26 -49.09
#